data_AF-A0A371HVW4-F1
#
_entry.id   AF-A0A371HVW4-F1
#
_cell.length_a   1.000
_cell.length_b   1.000
_cell.length_c   1.000
_cell.angle_alpha   90.00
_cell.angle_beta   90.00
_cell.angle_gamma   90.00
#
_symmetry.space_group_name_H-M   'P 1'
#
loop_
_entity.id
_entity.type
_entity.pdbx_description
1 polymer ?
#
loop_
_entity_poly.entity_id
_entity_poly.type
_entity_poly.pdbx_seq_one_letter_code
_entity_poly.pdbx_strand_id
1 'polypeptide(L)'
;MSRWMPLSALSQYYNLPLKCFTFRDFQLAPTLEEYERIIGMPLAKSLPYLFRGQYPPWASMAKLLKVSELEVLWIRRNWNGLEGVPRANLEDRLYHLQQEGDWRTFMDIYGLLIYGIVLFPHLKDYVELAATDTFLAKRDMGENPVIAVLANTYCTLNHYYVRNGKVLRCCTSLLSSRVD
;
A
#
# COMPACT_ATOMS: atom_id res chain seq x y z
N MET A 1 6.55 14.29 -1.56
CA MET A 1 6.29 13.45 -2.75
C MET A 1 7.54 12.77 -3.34
N SER A 2 8.68 12.74 -2.62
CA SER A 2 9.99 12.36 -3.16
C SER A 2 10.53 10.99 -2.71
N ARG A 3 9.80 10.23 -1.88
CA ARG A 3 10.31 8.98 -1.27
C ARG A 3 10.06 7.70 -2.10
N TRP A 4 9.28 7.75 -3.19
CA TRP A 4 8.88 6.54 -3.96
C TRP A 4 9.31 6.52 -5.43
N MET A 5 10.00 7.59 -5.90
CA MET A 5 10.68 7.55 -7.20
C MET A 5 11.59 6.30 -7.39
N PRO A 6 12.27 5.79 -6.36
CA PRO A 6 13.11 4.60 -6.51
C PRO A 6 12.33 3.34 -6.91
N LEU A 7 11.16 3.08 -6.31
CA LEU A 7 10.39 1.87 -6.60
C LEU A 7 9.72 1.90 -7.98
N SER A 8 9.28 3.09 -8.42
CA SER A 8 8.82 3.28 -9.80
C SER A 8 9.96 3.06 -10.81
N ALA A 9 11.19 3.52 -10.51
CA ALA A 9 12.35 3.27 -11.35
C ALA A 9 12.76 1.79 -11.37
N LEU A 10 12.73 1.10 -10.22
CA LEU A 10 13.03 -0.33 -10.11
C LEU A 10 12.06 -1.20 -10.91
N SER A 11 10.79 -0.78 -11.02
CA SER A 11 9.78 -1.54 -11.77
C SER A 11 10.16 -1.82 -13.25
N GLN A 12 11.02 -1.01 -13.85
CA GLN A 12 11.59 -1.23 -15.19
C GLN A 12 12.48 -2.47 -15.28
N TYR A 13 13.09 -2.85 -14.17
CA TYR A 13 14.03 -3.96 -14.10
C TYR A 13 13.37 -5.23 -13.58
N TYR A 14 12.06 -5.19 -13.28
CA TYR A 14 11.36 -6.34 -12.72
C TYR A 14 11.27 -7.49 -13.73
N ASN A 15 11.89 -8.61 -13.39
CA ASN A 15 11.91 -9.86 -14.14
C ASN A 15 10.89 -10.82 -13.54
N LEU A 16 9.77 -10.99 -14.23
CA LEU A 16 8.65 -11.76 -13.72
C LEU A 16 8.98 -13.25 -13.47
N PRO A 17 9.60 -14.00 -14.41
CA PRO A 17 10.01 -15.39 -14.16
C PRO A 17 10.87 -15.59 -12.91
N LEU A 18 11.77 -14.65 -12.62
CA LEU A 18 12.68 -14.74 -11.47
C LEU A 18 12.15 -14.06 -10.20
N LYS A 19 11.07 -13.28 -10.29
CA LYS A 19 10.51 -12.45 -9.21
C LYS A 19 11.56 -11.56 -8.55
N CYS A 20 12.46 -10.99 -9.34
CA CYS A 20 13.53 -10.11 -8.87
C CYS A 20 13.73 -8.94 -9.86
N PHE A 21 14.52 -7.93 -9.47
CA PHE A 21 14.96 -6.88 -10.37
C PHE A 21 16.28 -7.29 -11.03
N THR A 22 16.29 -7.45 -12.35
CA THR A 22 17.49 -7.84 -13.11
C THR A 22 18.12 -6.62 -13.77
N PHE A 23 19.36 -6.30 -13.39
CA PHE A 23 20.23 -5.34 -14.05
C PHE A 23 21.20 -6.07 -14.99
N ARG A 24 22.04 -5.33 -15.73
CA ARG A 24 23.00 -5.95 -16.66
C ARG A 24 23.97 -6.91 -15.95
N ASP A 25 24.47 -6.47 -14.79
CA ASP A 25 25.59 -7.13 -14.13
C ASP A 25 25.20 -7.87 -12.83
N PHE A 26 23.98 -7.65 -12.32
CA PHE A 26 23.51 -8.27 -11.08
C PHE A 26 21.99 -8.38 -11.00
N GLN A 27 21.51 -9.19 -10.05
CA GLN A 27 20.10 -9.30 -9.70
C GLN A 27 19.88 -8.76 -8.29
N LEU A 28 18.78 -8.04 -8.09
CA LEU A 28 18.34 -7.53 -6.80
C LEU A 28 16.99 -8.18 -6.47
N ALA A 29 16.96 -9.02 -5.44
CA ALA A 29 15.74 -9.53 -4.85
C ALA A 29 15.64 -8.93 -3.45
N PRO A 30 14.78 -7.91 -3.23
CA PRO A 30 14.67 -7.32 -1.92
C PRO A 30 14.35 -8.37 -0.86
N THR A 31 15.17 -8.37 0.17
CA THR A 31 15.07 -9.25 1.31
C THR A 31 14.02 -8.72 2.31
N LEU A 32 13.59 -9.59 3.21
CA LEU A 32 12.65 -9.22 4.26
C LEU A 32 13.26 -8.13 5.15
N GLU A 33 14.53 -8.27 5.48
CA GLU A 33 15.34 -7.36 6.30
C GLU A 33 15.46 -5.96 5.67
N GLU A 34 15.52 -5.87 4.34
CA GLU A 34 15.51 -4.58 3.65
C GLU A 34 14.15 -3.89 3.78
N TYR A 35 13.04 -4.62 3.68
CA TYR A 35 11.70 -4.05 3.89
C TYR A 35 11.47 -3.63 5.35
N GLU A 36 11.95 -4.41 6.32
CA GLU A 36 11.94 -4.01 7.73
C GLU A 36 12.62 -2.66 7.94
N ARG A 37 13.77 -2.44 7.29
CA ARG A 37 14.53 -1.18 7.35
C ARG A 37 13.82 -0.05 6.63
N ILE A 38 13.26 -0.28 5.44
CA ILE A 38 12.52 0.73 4.66
C ILE A 38 11.28 1.21 5.42
N ILE A 39 10.54 0.30 6.03
CA ILE A 39 9.30 0.60 6.76
C ILE A 39 9.60 1.05 8.20
N GLY A 40 10.77 0.71 8.74
CA GLY A 40 11.16 0.98 10.12
C GLY A 40 10.45 0.08 11.13
N MET A 41 10.03 -1.12 10.72
CA MET A 41 9.26 -2.07 11.53
C MET A 41 9.92 -3.45 11.57
N PRO A 42 10.86 -3.72 12.50
CA PRO A 42 11.53 -5.02 12.60
C PRO A 42 10.58 -6.12 13.09
N LEU A 43 10.58 -7.30 12.46
CA LEU A 43 9.74 -8.45 12.84
C LEU A 43 10.13 -9.06 14.17
N ALA A 44 11.40 -8.97 14.58
CA ALA A 44 11.87 -9.47 15.87
C ALA A 44 11.10 -8.90 17.08
N LYS A 45 10.34 -7.81 16.89
CA LYS A 45 9.58 -7.11 17.95
C LYS A 45 8.07 -7.33 17.91
N SER A 46 7.53 -8.04 16.92
CA SER A 46 6.08 -8.15 16.70
C SER A 46 5.72 -9.30 15.77
N LEU A 47 4.61 -9.98 16.05
CA LEU A 47 4.08 -11.03 15.17
C LEU A 47 3.81 -10.48 13.76
N PRO A 48 4.15 -11.21 12.69
CA PRO A 48 3.80 -10.79 11.34
C PRO A 48 2.28 -10.78 11.14
N TYR A 49 1.79 -9.76 10.45
CA TYR A 49 0.42 -9.76 9.93
C TYR A 49 0.32 -10.77 8.79
N LEU A 50 -0.68 -11.64 8.88
CA LEU A 50 -1.05 -12.60 7.85
C LEU A 50 -2.55 -12.47 7.60
N PHE A 51 -2.93 -12.36 6.33
CA PHE A 51 -4.33 -12.26 5.94
C PHE A 51 -5.10 -13.50 6.41
N ARG A 52 -6.19 -13.28 7.15
CA ARG A 52 -6.97 -14.35 7.80
C ARG A 52 -8.10 -14.91 6.94
N GLY A 53 -8.13 -14.58 5.64
CA GLY A 53 -9.14 -15.07 4.69
C GLY A 53 -10.42 -14.22 4.63
N GLN A 54 -10.56 -13.21 5.48
CA GLN A 54 -11.70 -12.31 5.49
C GLN A 54 -11.26 -10.87 5.75
N TYR A 55 -11.82 -9.93 4.99
CA TYR A 55 -11.62 -8.51 5.23
C TYR A 55 -12.48 -8.00 6.39
N PRO A 56 -12.10 -6.87 7.02
CA PRO A 56 -12.87 -6.25 8.09
C PRO A 56 -14.29 -5.95 7.64
N PRO A 57 -15.30 -6.14 8.51
CA PRO A 57 -16.65 -5.74 8.20
C PRO A 57 -16.74 -4.22 8.04
N TRP A 58 -17.68 -3.74 7.24
CA TRP A 58 -17.91 -2.30 7.03
C TRP A 58 -18.22 -1.52 8.32
N ALA A 59 -18.75 -2.19 9.34
CA ALA A 59 -18.86 -1.65 10.71
C ALA A 59 -17.51 -1.21 11.31
N SER A 60 -16.42 -1.94 11.02
CA SER A 60 -15.07 -1.57 11.46
C SER A 60 -14.58 -0.30 10.75
N MET A 61 -14.92 -0.15 9.47
CA MET A 61 -14.65 1.08 8.72
C MET A 61 -15.46 2.25 9.28
N ALA A 62 -16.75 2.06 9.55
CA ALA A 62 -17.59 3.09 10.15
C ALA A 62 -17.05 3.55 11.51
N LYS A 63 -16.63 2.60 12.35
CA LYS A 63 -15.97 2.89 13.63
C LYS A 63 -14.65 3.64 13.45
N LEU A 64 -13.81 3.23 12.51
CA LEU A 64 -12.53 3.87 12.20
C LEU A 64 -12.72 5.32 11.74
N LEU A 65 -13.69 5.55 10.86
CA LEU A 65 -14.01 6.87 10.33
C LEU A 65 -14.85 7.71 11.30
N LYS A 66 -15.41 7.10 12.35
CA LYS A 66 -16.38 7.69 13.29
C LYS A 66 -17.64 8.24 12.59
N VAL A 67 -18.13 7.51 11.59
CA VAL A 67 -19.37 7.81 10.86
C VAL A 67 -20.40 6.69 11.04
N SER A 68 -21.62 6.88 10.53
CA SER A 68 -22.61 5.82 10.48
C SER A 68 -22.22 4.71 9.48
N GLU A 69 -22.64 3.47 9.74
CA GLU A 69 -22.44 2.38 8.78
C GLU A 69 -23.12 2.65 7.43
N LEU A 70 -24.29 3.31 7.45
CA LEU A 70 -24.99 3.71 6.24
C LEU A 70 -24.14 4.63 5.38
N GLU A 71 -23.49 5.62 5.99
CA GLU A 71 -22.61 6.55 5.28
C GLU A 71 -21.43 5.83 4.63
N VAL A 72 -20.80 4.87 5.33
CA VAL A 72 -19.73 4.04 4.75
C VAL A 72 -20.23 3.20 3.58
N LEU A 73 -21.42 2.60 3.70
CA LEU A 73 -22.02 1.80 2.64
C LEU A 73 -22.39 2.64 1.41
N TRP A 74 -22.63 3.94 1.58
CA TRP A 74 -22.87 4.87 0.47
C TRP A 74 -21.59 5.32 -0.23
N ILE A 75 -20.51 5.57 0.51
CA ILE A 75 -19.25 6.04 -0.08
C ILE A 75 -18.39 4.90 -0.63
N ARG A 76 -18.56 3.66 -0.15
CA ARG A 76 -17.78 2.52 -0.65
C ARG A 76 -17.98 2.34 -2.15
N ARG A 77 -16.93 1.93 -2.83
CA ARG A 77 -16.97 1.57 -4.24
C ARG A 77 -16.40 0.18 -4.44
N ASN A 78 -16.93 -0.50 -5.45
CA ASN A 78 -16.40 -1.75 -5.94
C ASN A 78 -15.76 -1.49 -7.31
N TRP A 79 -14.47 -1.81 -7.44
CA TRP A 79 -13.72 -1.75 -8.68
C TRP A 79 -13.28 -3.16 -9.07
N ASN A 80 -13.96 -3.76 -10.05
CA ASN A 80 -13.65 -5.10 -10.57
C ASN A 80 -13.51 -6.18 -9.48
N GLY A 81 -14.38 -6.13 -8.45
CA GLY A 81 -14.37 -7.07 -7.34
C GLY A 81 -13.51 -6.65 -6.14
N LEU A 82 -12.75 -5.56 -6.25
CA LEU A 82 -12.03 -4.97 -5.13
C LEU A 82 -12.86 -3.86 -4.50
N GLU A 83 -13.25 -4.04 -3.24
CA GLU A 83 -13.96 -3.03 -2.48
C GLU A 83 -13.00 -2.07 -1.76
N GLY A 84 -13.40 -0.81 -1.66
CA GLY A 84 -12.62 0.21 -0.98
C GLY A 84 -13.37 1.53 -0.80
N VAL A 85 -12.71 2.49 -0.18
CA VAL A 85 -13.22 3.85 0.02
C VAL A 85 -12.42 4.81 -0.86
N PRO A 86 -13.07 5.72 -1.62
CA PRO A 86 -12.35 6.72 -2.38
C PRO A 86 -11.50 7.61 -1.48
N ARG A 87 -10.28 7.92 -1.93
CA ARG A 87 -9.34 8.78 -1.22
C ARG A 87 -9.95 10.15 -0.90
N ALA A 88 -10.70 10.73 -1.84
CA ALA A 88 -11.35 12.02 -1.67
C ALA A 88 -12.32 12.03 -0.47
N ASN A 89 -13.04 10.95 -0.21
CA ASN A 89 -13.93 10.85 0.96
C ASN A 89 -13.15 10.82 2.27
N LEU A 90 -11.99 10.17 2.30
CA LEU A 90 -11.11 10.17 3.47
C LEU A 90 -10.48 11.55 3.70
N GLU A 91 -10.08 12.25 2.64
CA GLU A 91 -9.52 13.61 2.71
C GLU A 91 -10.56 14.63 3.17
N ASP A 92 -11.79 14.55 2.66
CA ASP A 92 -12.92 15.36 3.11
C ASP A 92 -13.22 15.12 4.60
N ARG A 93 -13.22 13.85 5.02
CA ARG A 93 -13.37 13.50 6.44
C ARG A 93 -12.26 14.07 7.32
N LEU A 94 -11.00 14.06 6.86
CA LEU A 94 -9.89 14.68 7.59
C LEU A 94 -10.10 16.19 7.76
N TYR A 95 -10.62 16.88 6.74
CA TYR A 95 -10.92 18.31 6.80
C TYR A 95 -12.01 18.62 7.86
N HIS A 96 -13.03 17.78 7.97
CA HIS A 96 -14.06 17.90 9.02
C HIS A 96 -13.48 17.65 10.42
N LEU A 97 -12.71 16.58 10.60
CA LEU A 97 -12.12 16.23 11.91
C LEU A 97 -11.14 17.29 12.41
N GLN A 98 -10.43 17.96 11.50
CA GLN A 98 -9.58 19.10 11.84
C GLN A 98 -10.38 20.27 12.43
N GLN A 99 -11.58 20.55 11.91
CA GLN A 99 -12.45 21.61 12.44
C GLN A 99 -13.08 21.21 13.79
N GLU A 100 -13.44 19.94 13.95
CA GLU A 100 -14.00 19.39 15.19
C GLU A 100 -12.94 19.26 16.30
N GLY A 101 -11.65 19.28 15.96
CA GLY A 101 -10.55 19.06 16.89
C GLY A 101 -10.33 17.60 17.31
N ASP A 102 -10.91 16.64 16.60
CA ASP A 102 -10.76 15.20 16.88
C ASP A 102 -9.46 14.65 16.25
N TRP A 103 -8.34 14.99 16.88
CA TRP A 103 -7.01 14.61 16.42
C TRP A 103 -6.75 13.10 16.46
N ARG A 104 -7.46 12.36 17.32
CA ARG A 104 -7.26 10.91 17.42
C ARG A 104 -7.80 10.22 16.18
N THR A 105 -9.05 10.50 15.82
CA THR A 105 -9.66 9.95 14.60
C THR A 105 -8.93 10.48 13.36
N PHE A 106 -8.49 11.75 13.38
CA PHE A 106 -7.68 12.32 12.29
C PHE A 106 -6.42 11.50 12.02
N MET A 107 -5.63 11.20 13.06
CA MET A 107 -4.39 10.43 12.91
C MET A 107 -4.64 9.00 12.43
N ASP A 108 -5.75 8.39 12.86
CA ASP A 108 -6.15 7.07 12.39
C ASP A 108 -6.47 7.07 10.88
N ILE A 109 -7.25 8.03 10.38
CA ILE A 109 -7.58 8.15 8.96
C ILE A 109 -6.35 8.53 8.13
N TYR A 110 -5.52 9.43 8.65
CA TYR A 110 -4.27 9.80 7.99
C TYR A 110 -3.31 8.60 7.89
N GLY A 111 -3.22 7.79 8.94
CA GLY A 111 -2.47 6.54 8.93
C GLY A 111 -3.01 5.54 7.89
N LEU A 112 -4.34 5.39 7.80
CA LEU A 112 -4.97 4.58 6.77
C LEU A 112 -4.63 5.07 5.35
N LEU A 113 -4.64 6.38 5.11
CA LEU A 113 -4.24 6.97 3.83
C LEU A 113 -2.78 6.67 3.49
N ILE A 114 -1.88 6.72 4.47
CA ILE A 114 -0.48 6.29 4.26
C ILE A 114 -0.46 4.82 3.85
N TYR A 115 -1.16 3.92 4.55
CA TYR A 115 -1.20 2.52 4.18
C TYR A 115 -1.73 2.31 2.76
N GLY A 116 -2.86 2.92 2.40
CA GLY A 116 -3.45 2.80 1.07
C GLY A 116 -2.60 3.39 -0.04
N ILE A 117 -2.08 4.61 0.11
CA ILE A 117 -1.36 5.30 -0.97
C ILE A 117 0.08 4.79 -1.10
N VAL A 118 0.71 4.45 0.03
CA VAL A 118 2.14 4.20 0.08
C VAL A 118 2.46 2.71 0.08
N LEU A 119 1.74 1.92 0.87
CA LEU A 119 2.05 0.49 1.06
C LEU A 119 1.19 -0.40 0.16
N PHE A 120 -0.01 0.06 -0.19
CA PHE A 120 -1.00 -0.66 -1.00
C PHE A 120 -1.49 0.13 -2.23
N PRO A 121 -0.59 0.64 -3.10
CA PRO A 121 -0.95 1.54 -4.20
C PRO A 121 -1.67 0.84 -5.39
N HIS A 122 -2.42 -0.23 -5.14
CA HIS A 122 -3.01 -1.06 -6.17
C HIS A 122 -4.12 -0.34 -6.96
N LEU A 123 -4.90 0.52 -6.29
CA LEU A 123 -5.97 1.29 -6.90
C LEU A 123 -5.69 2.79 -6.79
N LYS A 124 -5.60 3.45 -7.95
CA LYS A 124 -5.44 4.90 -8.02
C LYS A 124 -6.67 5.57 -7.39
N ASP A 125 -6.44 6.45 -6.42
CA ASP A 125 -7.46 7.25 -5.74
C ASP A 125 -8.44 6.46 -4.84
N TYR A 126 -8.08 5.24 -4.43
CA TYR A 126 -8.84 4.42 -3.47
C TYR A 126 -7.95 3.85 -2.37
N VAL A 127 -8.56 3.61 -1.21
CA VAL A 127 -7.99 2.74 -0.16
C VAL A 127 -8.80 1.45 -0.13
N GLU A 128 -8.15 0.34 -0.47
CA GLU A 128 -8.75 -0.98 -0.52
C GLU A 128 -8.86 -1.64 0.87
N LEU A 129 -9.76 -2.62 0.99
CA LEU A 129 -9.94 -3.36 2.24
C LEU A 129 -8.68 -4.10 2.73
N ALA A 130 -7.75 -4.47 1.85
CA ALA A 130 -6.47 -5.06 2.26
C ALA A 130 -5.58 -4.07 3.02
N ALA A 131 -5.55 -2.81 2.58
CA ALA A 131 -4.82 -1.76 3.28
C ALA A 131 -5.48 -1.47 4.64
N THR A 132 -6.81 -1.45 4.68
CA THR A 132 -7.57 -1.32 5.93
C THR A 132 -7.28 -2.46 6.90
N ASP A 133 -7.36 -3.72 6.45
CA ASP A 133 -7.14 -4.88 7.31
C ASP A 133 -5.73 -4.87 7.91
N THR A 134 -4.73 -4.61 7.06
CA THR A 134 -3.34 -4.52 7.46
C THR A 134 -3.11 -3.36 8.44
N PHE A 135 -3.78 -2.22 8.23
CA PHE A 135 -3.72 -1.06 9.13
C PHE A 135 -4.35 -1.38 10.49
N LEU A 136 -5.55 -1.97 10.50
CA LEU A 136 -6.25 -2.35 11.73
C LEU A 136 -5.47 -3.39 12.52
N ALA A 137 -4.88 -4.39 11.85
CA ALA A 137 -4.01 -5.37 12.51
C ALA A 137 -2.79 -4.72 13.16
N LYS A 138 -2.15 -3.76 12.49
CA LYS A 138 -1.03 -3.02 13.08
C LYS A 138 -1.47 -2.17 14.28
N ARG A 139 -2.57 -1.43 14.13
CA ARG A 139 -3.06 -0.47 15.14
C ARG A 139 -3.60 -1.17 16.38
N ASP A 140 -4.44 -2.19 16.18
CA ASP A 140 -5.23 -2.81 17.25
C ASP A 140 -4.54 -4.04 17.86
N MET A 141 -3.75 -4.78 17.07
CA MET A 141 -3.09 -6.02 17.51
C MET A 141 -1.56 -5.91 17.55
N GLY A 142 -0.99 -4.79 17.09
CA GLY A 142 0.45 -4.58 17.05
C GLY A 142 1.19 -5.39 15.97
N GLU A 143 0.46 -6.09 15.10
CA GLU A 143 1.02 -7.00 14.09
C GLU A 143 1.86 -6.24 13.04
N ASN A 144 2.88 -6.89 12.51
CA ASN A 144 3.84 -6.28 11.59
C ASN A 144 3.39 -6.41 10.13
N PRO A 145 3.17 -5.31 9.41
CA PRO A 145 2.67 -5.34 8.04
C PRO A 145 3.74 -5.70 7.00
N VAL A 146 5.02 -5.79 7.36
CA VAL A 146 6.16 -5.94 6.41
C VAL A 146 5.92 -7.05 5.38
N ILE A 147 5.42 -8.22 5.83
CA ILE A 147 5.14 -9.35 4.94
C ILE A 147 4.04 -9.00 3.94
N ALA A 148 2.97 -8.35 4.37
CA ALA A 148 1.89 -7.93 3.48
C ALA A 148 2.31 -6.82 2.51
N VAL A 149 3.16 -5.88 2.94
CA VAL A 149 3.71 -4.85 2.04
C VAL A 149 4.61 -5.48 0.97
N LEU A 150 5.45 -6.45 1.36
CA LEU A 150 6.28 -7.20 0.44
C LEU A 150 5.43 -7.97 -0.58
N ALA A 151 4.44 -8.72 -0.11
CA ALA A 151 3.51 -9.46 -0.95
C ALA A 151 2.76 -8.53 -1.91
N ASN A 152 2.22 -7.43 -1.40
CA ASN A 152 1.51 -6.45 -2.20
C ASN A 152 2.41 -5.82 -3.28
N THR A 153 3.68 -5.54 -2.98
CA THR A 153 4.63 -5.00 -3.96
C THR A 153 4.83 -5.97 -5.11
N TYR A 154 5.09 -7.25 -4.83
CA TYR A 154 5.23 -8.27 -5.88
C TYR A 154 3.93 -8.49 -6.67
N CYS A 155 2.77 -8.51 -6.00
CA CYS A 155 1.47 -8.61 -6.66
C CYS A 155 1.23 -7.44 -7.61
N THR A 156 1.52 -6.22 -7.17
CA THR A 156 1.37 -5.00 -7.97
C THR A 156 2.29 -5.04 -9.19
N LEU A 157 3.58 -5.37 -9.00
CA LEU A 157 4.55 -5.49 -10.10
C LEU A 157 4.15 -6.56 -11.12
N ASN A 158 3.70 -7.72 -10.64
CA ASN A 158 3.20 -8.78 -11.50
C ASN A 158 1.96 -8.34 -12.31
N HIS A 159 0.98 -7.70 -11.66
CA HIS A 159 -0.22 -7.21 -12.33
C HIS A 159 0.10 -6.24 -13.47
N TYR A 160 0.98 -5.26 -13.23
CA TYR A 160 1.39 -4.33 -14.26
C TYR A 160 2.14 -4.99 -15.42
N TYR A 161 2.99 -5.98 -15.14
CA TYR A 161 3.73 -6.70 -16.17
C TYR A 161 2.77 -7.48 -17.09
N VAL A 162 1.83 -8.24 -16.50
CA VAL A 162 0.84 -9.01 -17.25
C VAL A 162 -0.07 -8.11 -18.08
N ARG A 163 -0.52 -6.98 -17.51
CA ARG A 163 -1.46 -6.07 -18.18
C ARG A 163 -0.83 -5.27 -19.32
N ASN A 164 0.43 -4.87 -19.20
CA ASN A 164 1.09 -4.01 -20.19
C ASN A 164 1.88 -4.78 -21.25
N GLY A 165 2.08 -6.10 -21.10
CA GLY A 165 2.78 -6.96 -22.05
C GLY A 165 4.24 -6.58 -22.33
N LYS A 166 4.75 -5.56 -21.63
CA LYS A 166 6.09 -4.96 -21.75
C LYS A 166 6.47 -4.36 -20.40
N VAL A 167 7.79 -4.28 -20.18
CA VAL A 167 8.44 -3.54 -19.10
C VAL A 167 7.77 -2.18 -18.90
N LEU A 168 7.40 -1.86 -17.64
CA LEU A 168 6.90 -0.55 -17.20
C LEU A 168 7.93 0.55 -17.52
N ARG A 169 7.92 1.11 -18.73
CA ARG A 169 8.82 2.23 -19.10
C ARG A 169 8.38 3.53 -18.41
N CYS A 170 8.75 3.72 -17.16
CA CYS A 170 8.65 5.00 -16.46
C CYS A 170 10.00 5.70 -16.41
N CYS A 171 10.35 6.41 -17.49
CA CYS A 171 11.55 7.26 -17.65
C CYS A 171 12.89 6.49 -17.74
N THR A 172 13.39 6.33 -18.97
CA THR A 172 14.62 5.60 -19.32
C THR A 172 15.92 6.39 -19.16
N SER A 173 15.94 7.58 -18.56
CA SER A 173 17.04 8.53 -18.82
C SER A 173 18.16 8.67 -17.78
N LEU A 174 18.34 7.78 -16.80
CA LEU A 174 19.40 7.99 -15.78
C LEU A 174 20.37 6.83 -15.48
N LEU A 175 20.25 5.65 -16.09
CA LEU A 175 21.16 4.52 -15.81
C LEU A 175 21.96 4.02 -17.02
N SER A 176 22.12 4.84 -18.07
CA SER A 176 23.19 4.62 -19.04
C SER A 176 24.42 5.46 -18.66
N SER A 177 25.25 4.95 -17.76
CA SER A 177 26.66 5.36 -17.80
C SER A 177 27.23 4.84 -19.11
N ARG A 178 27.49 5.76 -20.06
CA ARG A 178 28.49 5.51 -21.10
C ARG A 178 29.82 5.38 -20.38
N VAL A 179 30.45 4.23 -20.52
CA VAL A 179 31.89 4.11 -20.35
C VAL A 179 32.42 3.99 -21.76
N ASP A 180 33.09 5.04 -22.21
CA ASP A 180 33.97 5.01 -23.40
C ASP A 180 35.20 4.13 -23.10
#